data_AF-A0A023GCX2-F1
#
_entry.id   AF-A0A023GCX2-F1
#
_cell.length_a   1.000
_cell.length_b   1.000
_cell.length_c   1.000
_cell.angle_alpha   90.00
_cell.angle_beta   90.00
_cell.angle_gamma   90.00
#
_symmetry.space_group_name_H-M   'P 1'
#
loop_
_entity.id
_entity.type
_entity.pdbx_description
1 polymer ?
#
loop_
_entity_poly.entity_id
_entity_poly.type
_entity_poly.pdbx_seq_one_letter_code
_entity_poly.pdbx_strand_id
1 'polypeptide(L)'
;MMLVLFVDERLAPHVQDVEAHWVGTGILGKMGNKGAVAIRLRLYASSLCFVCCHLAAHQEECQRRNQDFAEICSRLSFSPSGRTLSDHEQIFWLGDLNYRLSDLEHDRVKSMVEQGLLEKLLEHDQLRQQQQQGKVFGGYTEGPVTFRPTYKYAPGTQQWDMSEKQRAPAWCDRILWKGPHVEQLRYSSHESYTLSDHKPVSALFKVGIKVIDSARYRTIYEEIMKKLDKLENEFLPQVAVDRLEVQFEKLHFMESQVQTLTVANTGQVPVEFCFRPKLDTGRYSKEWLRAIPASGAIKPGETCQVSLELCVDKRTAWQLNSASDTLEDILVLHLERGKDIFVTVSGEYEPSCYGCSLEALARIPCPVRELGREQLLKIERNPCEEGLLAVPFEVPKELWLLVDHLHKYGLTQDDLFQQSGLSWELHLIRDALDARLDGHLPGSVHSMAEALLLFLDSLPEPVVPYACYQRCLDCSNNFILSKQVVSQMVPEVHRHTFLYLVCFLKELLAHTAENKLDAKLLANVFGPVLLRPKGQPSAELGTSSWDARRDTDERKSAAFVYHFLMNDYTD
;
A
#
# COMPACT_ATOMS: atom_id res chain seq x y z
N MET A 1 45.11 -6.01 -39.88
CA MET A 1 45.63 -6.26 -38.52
C MET A 1 44.85 -7.42 -37.94
N MET A 2 45.50 -8.30 -37.17
CA MET A 2 44.85 -9.44 -36.54
C MET A 2 45.39 -9.57 -35.12
N LEU A 3 44.51 -9.75 -34.15
CA LEU A 3 44.84 -10.04 -32.76
C LEU A 3 44.16 -11.34 -32.38
N VAL A 4 44.93 -12.27 -31.84
CA VAL A 4 44.45 -13.58 -31.40
C VAL A 4 44.89 -13.76 -29.95
N LEU A 5 43.95 -14.10 -29.07
CA LEU A 5 44.24 -14.44 -27.68
C LEU A 5 44.04 -15.94 -27.50
N PHE A 6 45.06 -16.59 -26.96
CA PHE A 6 45.00 -17.98 -26.51
C PHE A 6 44.98 -18.00 -24.99
N VAL A 7 44.20 -18.91 -24.41
CA VAL A 7 44.07 -19.09 -22.97
C VAL A 7 44.29 -20.56 -22.65
N ASP A 8 45.03 -20.83 -21.57
CA ASP A 8 45.19 -22.19 -21.03
C ASP A 8 43.82 -22.76 -20.63
N GLU A 9 43.54 -24.01 -20.97
CA GLU A 9 42.25 -24.66 -20.73
C GLU A 9 41.80 -24.58 -19.26
N ARG A 10 42.74 -24.59 -18.30
CA ARG A 10 42.45 -24.47 -16.87
C ARG A 10 41.89 -23.10 -16.47
N LEU A 11 42.18 -22.06 -17.25
CA LEU A 11 41.71 -20.70 -17.02
C LEU A 11 40.42 -20.39 -17.80
N ALA A 12 40.08 -21.17 -18.82
CA ALA A 12 38.92 -20.93 -19.68
C ALA A 12 37.59 -20.77 -18.91
N PRO A 13 37.28 -21.57 -17.87
CA PRO A 13 36.05 -21.38 -17.08
C PRO A 13 35.97 -20.05 -16.32
N HIS A 14 37.11 -19.37 -16.15
CA HIS A 14 37.23 -18.13 -15.41
C HIS A 14 37.33 -16.90 -16.32
N VAL A 15 37.31 -17.10 -17.65
CA VAL A 15 37.23 -16.01 -18.63
C VAL A 15 35.77 -15.66 -18.87
N GLN A 16 35.45 -14.39 -18.64
CA GLN A 16 34.10 -13.84 -18.77
C GLN A 16 34.15 -12.51 -19.54
N ASP A 17 32.99 -12.06 -20.02
CA ASP A 17 32.80 -10.74 -20.62
C ASP A 17 33.77 -10.45 -21.80
N VAL A 18 34.01 -11.43 -22.68
CA VAL A 18 34.92 -11.26 -23.82
C VAL A 18 34.27 -10.39 -24.89
N GLU A 19 34.92 -9.31 -25.28
CA GLU A 19 34.44 -8.40 -26.32
C GLU A 19 35.62 -7.98 -27.21
N ALA A 20 35.34 -7.72 -28.50
CA ALA A 20 36.35 -7.26 -29.45
C ALA A 20 35.84 -6.03 -30.21
N HIS A 21 36.75 -5.12 -30.54
CA HIS A 21 36.43 -3.93 -31.33
C HIS A 21 37.62 -3.52 -32.19
N TRP A 22 37.38 -2.71 -33.22
CA TRP A 22 38.42 -2.17 -34.09
C TRP A 22 38.17 -0.69 -34.39
N VAL A 23 39.24 0.05 -34.65
CA VAL A 23 39.20 1.47 -35.03
C VAL A 23 40.08 1.65 -36.25
N GLY A 24 39.51 2.10 -37.37
CA GLY A 24 40.27 2.50 -38.55
C GLY A 24 40.68 3.97 -38.48
N THR A 25 41.97 4.26 -38.68
CA THR A 25 42.57 5.61 -38.70
C THR A 25 43.29 5.90 -40.02
N GLY A 26 43.10 5.06 -41.04
CA GLY A 26 43.75 5.18 -42.34
C GLY A 26 43.15 6.28 -43.23
N ILE A 27 42.94 5.98 -44.51
CA ILE A 27 42.40 6.96 -45.49
C ILE A 27 41.12 7.62 -44.94
N LEU A 28 41.06 8.96 -44.99
CA LEU A 28 40.01 9.82 -44.41
C LEU A 28 39.78 9.65 -42.89
N GLY A 29 40.76 9.10 -42.15
CA GLY A 29 40.63 8.81 -40.72
C GLY A 29 39.64 7.69 -40.39
N LYS A 30 39.22 6.89 -41.38
CA LYS A 30 38.16 5.88 -41.20
C LYS A 30 38.47 4.51 -41.79
N MET A 31 39.30 4.41 -42.83
CA MET A 31 39.63 3.15 -43.48
C MET A 31 40.56 2.27 -42.62
N GLY A 32 40.39 0.95 -42.70
CA GLY A 32 41.07 -0.05 -41.84
C GLY A 32 42.50 -0.43 -42.23
N ASN A 33 43.13 0.28 -43.17
CA ASN A 33 44.52 0.03 -43.56
C ASN A 33 45.55 0.49 -42.49
N LYS A 34 45.11 1.33 -41.55
CA LYS A 34 45.80 1.77 -40.32
C LYS A 34 44.77 1.88 -39.19
N GLY A 35 45.23 1.82 -37.95
CA GLY A 35 44.38 1.91 -36.77
C GLY A 35 44.67 0.81 -35.76
N ALA A 36 43.65 0.26 -35.09
CA ALA A 36 43.81 -0.79 -34.08
C ALA A 36 42.69 -1.83 -34.09
N VAL A 37 43.00 -3.03 -33.62
CA VAL A 37 42.05 -4.05 -33.18
C VAL A 37 42.32 -4.32 -31.70
N ALA A 38 41.28 -4.55 -30.92
CA ALA A 38 41.41 -4.81 -29.50
C ALA A 38 40.47 -5.91 -29.04
N ILE A 39 40.91 -6.67 -28.04
CA ILE A 39 40.11 -7.68 -27.35
C ILE A 39 40.21 -7.40 -25.86
N ARG A 40 39.06 -7.37 -25.20
CA ARG A 40 38.96 -7.26 -23.75
C ARG A 40 38.30 -8.49 -23.16
N LEU A 41 38.65 -8.79 -21.92
CA LEU A 41 38.07 -9.89 -21.16
C LEU A 41 38.15 -9.61 -19.67
N ARG A 42 37.37 -10.33 -18.87
CA ARG A 42 37.56 -10.44 -17.43
C ARG A 42 38.09 -11.83 -17.12
N LEU A 43 39.21 -11.92 -16.43
CA LEU A 43 39.75 -13.17 -15.92
C LEU A 43 39.59 -13.15 -14.39
N TYR A 44 38.81 -14.09 -13.86
CA TYR A 44 38.32 -14.04 -12.48
C TYR A 44 37.66 -12.68 -12.15
N ALA A 45 38.27 -11.88 -11.27
CA ALA A 45 37.80 -10.56 -10.87
C ALA A 45 38.67 -9.42 -11.41
N SER A 46 39.55 -9.68 -12.39
CA SER A 46 40.39 -8.65 -13.03
C SER A 46 40.03 -8.41 -14.48
N SER A 47 39.97 -7.14 -14.89
CA SER A 47 39.67 -6.73 -16.27
C SER A 47 40.95 -6.48 -17.08
N LEU A 48 41.05 -7.15 -18.22
CA LEU A 48 42.19 -7.11 -19.14
C LEU A 48 41.76 -6.55 -20.50
N CYS A 49 42.63 -5.76 -21.13
CA CYS A 49 42.45 -5.26 -22.49
C CYS A 49 43.75 -5.37 -23.29
N PHE A 50 43.67 -5.92 -24.49
CA PHE A 50 44.80 -6.08 -25.41
C PHE A 50 44.49 -5.29 -26.67
N VAL A 51 45.37 -4.37 -27.04
CA VAL A 51 45.27 -3.53 -28.23
C VAL A 51 46.42 -3.85 -29.16
N CYS A 52 46.12 -4.21 -30.42
CA CYS A 52 47.10 -4.35 -31.47
C CYS A 52 46.87 -3.28 -32.53
N CYS A 53 47.86 -2.42 -32.78
CA CYS A 53 47.72 -1.33 -33.77
C CYS A 53 48.77 -1.36 -34.88
N HIS A 54 48.49 -0.60 -35.92
CA HIS A 54 49.37 -0.30 -37.04
C HIS A 54 49.16 1.18 -37.37
N LEU A 55 50.08 2.04 -36.91
CA LEU A 55 49.97 3.50 -37.02
C LEU A 55 50.59 4.02 -38.33
N ALA A 56 50.36 5.29 -38.66
CA ALA A 56 50.86 5.92 -39.87
C ALA A 56 52.38 5.73 -40.10
N ALA A 57 52.73 5.35 -41.32
CA ALA A 57 54.11 5.12 -41.76
C ALA A 57 54.80 6.43 -42.19
N HIS A 58 56.08 6.34 -42.56
CA HIS A 58 56.99 7.45 -42.92
C HIS A 58 57.57 8.20 -41.71
N GLN A 59 58.80 8.71 -41.88
CA GLN A 59 59.60 9.25 -40.77
C GLN A 59 59.05 10.60 -40.29
N GLU A 60 58.54 11.38 -41.23
CA GLU A 60 58.00 12.73 -41.08
C GLU A 60 56.64 12.74 -40.35
N GLU A 61 55.90 11.63 -40.41
CA GLU A 61 54.51 11.50 -39.92
C GLU A 61 54.40 11.23 -38.40
N CYS A 62 55.31 11.77 -37.59
CA CYS A 62 55.32 11.57 -36.14
C CYS A 62 54.05 12.13 -35.47
N GLN A 63 53.62 13.33 -35.88
CA GLN A 63 52.38 13.92 -35.37
C GLN A 63 51.13 13.15 -35.79
N ARG A 64 51.14 12.55 -37.00
CA ARG A 64 50.04 11.70 -37.44
C ARG A 64 49.92 10.43 -36.60
N ARG A 65 51.04 9.81 -36.19
CA ARG A 65 51.00 8.68 -35.24
C ARG A 65 50.43 9.08 -33.88
N ASN A 66 50.77 10.26 -33.37
CA ASN A 66 50.17 10.79 -32.14
C ASN A 66 48.65 10.97 -32.29
N GLN A 67 48.21 11.49 -33.44
CA GLN A 67 46.79 11.63 -33.76
C GLN A 67 46.09 10.27 -33.87
N ASP A 68 46.68 9.30 -34.59
CA ASP A 68 46.13 7.94 -34.69
C ASP A 68 45.97 7.31 -33.29
N PHE A 69 46.96 7.47 -32.41
CA PHE A 69 46.89 7.02 -31.01
C PHE A 69 45.72 7.67 -30.25
N ALA A 70 45.55 8.99 -30.36
CA ALA A 70 44.47 9.72 -29.72
C ALA A 70 43.08 9.32 -30.26
N GLU A 71 42.97 9.11 -31.58
CA GLU A 71 41.75 8.62 -32.22
C GLU A 71 41.40 7.19 -31.76
N ILE A 72 42.37 6.29 -31.64
CA ILE A 72 42.14 4.95 -31.10
C ILE A 72 41.66 5.05 -29.65
N CYS A 73 42.34 5.83 -28.81
CA CYS A 73 41.95 6.00 -27.41
C CYS A 73 40.52 6.54 -27.24
N SER A 74 40.11 7.47 -28.09
CA SER A 74 38.79 8.13 -28.02
C SER A 74 37.66 7.32 -28.64
N ARG A 75 37.94 6.53 -29.68
CA ARG A 75 36.91 5.81 -30.45
C ARG A 75 36.76 4.35 -30.04
N LEU A 76 37.73 3.77 -29.35
CA LEU A 76 37.66 2.38 -28.94
C LEU A 76 36.66 2.23 -27.78
N SER A 77 35.48 1.70 -28.09
CA SER A 77 34.43 1.35 -27.14
C SER A 77 33.91 -0.04 -27.47
N PHE A 78 33.83 -0.91 -26.48
CA PHE A 78 33.39 -2.29 -26.63
C PHE A 78 31.87 -2.37 -26.51
N SER A 79 31.25 -3.22 -27.33
CA SER A 79 29.80 -3.45 -27.36
C SER A 79 29.53 -4.92 -27.05
N PRO A 80 28.48 -5.24 -26.25
CA PRO A 80 27.42 -4.36 -25.74
C PRO A 80 27.75 -3.55 -24.48
N SER A 81 28.86 -3.79 -23.79
CA SER A 81 29.11 -3.19 -22.47
C SER A 81 29.26 -1.66 -22.44
N GLY A 82 29.58 -1.02 -23.57
CA GLY A 82 29.94 0.39 -23.66
C GLY A 82 31.29 0.73 -23.05
N ARG A 83 32.05 -0.26 -22.56
CA ARG A 83 33.33 -0.04 -21.88
C ARG A 83 34.36 0.54 -22.84
N THR A 84 35.19 1.43 -22.32
CA THR A 84 36.29 2.10 -23.01
C THR A 84 37.63 1.52 -22.54
N LEU A 85 38.74 1.99 -23.11
CA LEU A 85 40.09 1.62 -22.66
C LEU A 85 40.30 1.85 -21.17
N SER A 86 39.84 2.97 -20.63
CA SER A 86 40.06 3.36 -19.22
C SER A 86 39.29 2.51 -18.21
N ASP A 87 38.30 1.72 -18.63
CA ASP A 87 37.51 0.86 -17.74
C ASP A 87 38.22 -0.48 -17.40
N HIS A 88 39.46 -0.64 -17.86
CA HIS A 88 40.25 -1.84 -17.69
C HIS A 88 41.39 -1.62 -16.70
N GLU A 89 41.57 -2.56 -15.77
CA GLU A 89 42.63 -2.48 -14.76
C GLU A 89 44.01 -2.65 -15.40
N GLN A 90 44.13 -3.59 -16.34
CA GLN A 90 45.38 -3.97 -16.98
C GLN A 90 45.22 -3.92 -18.51
N ILE A 91 46.01 -3.07 -19.16
CA ILE A 91 45.98 -2.82 -20.60
C ILE A 91 47.33 -3.16 -21.19
N PHE A 92 47.36 -3.93 -22.26
CA PHE A 92 48.54 -4.26 -23.05
C PHE A 92 48.35 -3.67 -24.45
N TRP A 93 49.31 -2.87 -24.90
CA TRP A 93 49.27 -2.23 -26.19
C TRP A 93 50.48 -2.64 -27.01
N LEU A 94 50.25 -3.23 -28.18
CA LEU A 94 51.30 -3.76 -29.03
C LEU A 94 51.06 -3.47 -30.51
N GLY A 95 52.07 -3.74 -31.32
CA GLY A 95 51.98 -3.73 -32.77
C GLY A 95 53.02 -2.83 -33.43
N ASP A 96 52.77 -2.51 -34.69
CA ASP A 96 53.62 -1.61 -35.48
C ASP A 96 53.21 -0.16 -35.18
N LEU A 97 53.87 0.43 -34.19
CA LEU A 97 53.65 1.82 -33.81
C LEU A 97 54.29 2.78 -34.83
N ASN A 98 55.16 2.29 -35.72
CA ASN A 98 55.79 3.02 -36.82
C ASN A 98 56.61 4.26 -36.45
N TYR A 99 56.90 4.51 -35.16
CA TYR A 99 57.83 5.56 -34.75
C TYR A 99 59.24 5.25 -35.24
N ARG A 100 59.95 6.30 -35.69
CA ARG A 100 61.27 6.21 -36.34
C ARG A 100 62.33 6.92 -35.50
N LEU A 101 63.59 6.84 -35.93
CA LEU A 101 64.66 7.65 -35.38
C LEU A 101 64.64 9.06 -35.99
N SER A 102 64.81 10.09 -35.16
CA SER A 102 64.95 11.49 -35.60
C SER A 102 66.43 11.90 -35.70
N ASP A 103 66.72 12.90 -36.53
CA ASP A 103 67.98 13.66 -36.49
C ASP A 103 69.28 12.85 -36.71
N LEU A 104 69.19 11.70 -37.40
CA LEU A 104 70.32 10.85 -37.77
C LEU A 104 70.25 10.44 -39.24
N GLU A 105 71.39 10.48 -39.91
CA GLU A 105 71.52 9.97 -41.27
C GLU A 105 71.52 8.44 -41.32
N HIS A 106 71.04 7.89 -42.44
CA HIS A 106 70.84 6.46 -42.66
C HIS A 106 72.08 5.61 -42.37
N ASP A 107 73.23 5.98 -42.92
CA ASP A 107 74.48 5.23 -42.74
C ASP A 107 75.02 5.33 -41.32
N ARG A 108 74.78 6.46 -40.65
CA ARG A 108 75.15 6.65 -39.24
C ARG A 108 74.33 5.74 -38.33
N VAL A 109 73.02 5.60 -38.57
CA VAL A 109 72.17 4.66 -37.84
C VAL A 109 72.69 3.23 -37.99
N LYS A 110 72.94 2.77 -39.23
CA LYS A 110 73.47 1.42 -39.49
C LYS A 110 74.80 1.19 -38.77
N SER A 111 75.73 2.14 -38.87
CA SER A 111 77.04 2.06 -38.19
C SER A 111 76.91 1.96 -36.67
N MET A 112 76.02 2.76 -36.06
CA MET A 112 75.78 2.71 -34.62
C MET A 112 75.13 1.39 -34.16
N VAL A 113 74.24 0.80 -34.99
CA VAL A 113 73.65 -0.52 -34.73
C VAL A 113 74.68 -1.64 -34.82
N GLU A 114 75.63 -1.57 -35.76
CA GLU A 114 76.75 -2.53 -35.85
C GLU A 114 77.74 -2.39 -34.69
N GLN A 115 77.92 -1.18 -34.16
CA GLN A 115 78.75 -0.92 -32.97
C GLN A 115 78.05 -1.26 -31.64
N GLY A 116 76.79 -1.70 -31.67
CA GLY A 116 76.02 -2.03 -30.46
C GLY A 116 75.60 -0.81 -29.62
N LEU A 117 75.63 0.41 -30.18
CA LEU A 117 75.31 1.67 -29.48
C LEU A 117 73.79 1.91 -29.40
N LEU A 118 73.02 0.89 -28.99
CA LEU A 118 71.56 0.89 -29.05
C LEU A 118 70.93 1.92 -28.09
N GLU A 119 71.48 2.08 -26.89
CA GLU A 119 70.96 3.03 -25.90
C GLU A 119 71.02 4.47 -26.40
N LYS A 120 72.15 4.86 -27.01
CA LYS A 120 72.31 6.18 -27.65
C LYS A 120 71.36 6.38 -28.82
N LEU A 121 71.11 5.33 -29.62
CA LEU A 121 70.13 5.39 -30.71
C LEU A 121 68.71 5.59 -30.18
N LEU A 122 68.37 4.98 -29.04
CA LEU A 122 67.04 5.14 -28.41
C LEU A 122 66.78 6.56 -27.89
N GLU A 123 67.79 7.40 -27.68
CA GLU A 123 67.60 8.84 -27.39
C GLU A 123 66.96 9.58 -28.57
N HIS A 124 67.16 9.06 -29.79
CA HIS A 124 66.58 9.57 -31.02
C HIS A 124 65.26 8.87 -31.40
N ASP A 125 64.77 7.93 -30.58
CA ASP A 125 63.50 7.23 -30.84
C ASP A 125 62.31 8.16 -30.63
N GLN A 126 61.55 8.41 -31.70
CA GLN A 126 60.40 9.31 -31.64
C GLN A 126 59.37 8.87 -30.60
N LEU A 127 59.10 7.57 -30.41
CA LEU A 127 58.14 7.12 -29.40
C LEU A 127 58.58 7.52 -28.00
N ARG A 128 59.84 7.22 -27.64
CA ARG A 128 60.41 7.60 -26.34
C ARG A 128 60.33 9.11 -26.12
N GLN A 129 60.69 9.91 -27.13
CA GLN A 129 60.60 11.38 -27.06
C GLN A 129 59.15 11.85 -26.88
N GLN A 130 58.19 11.32 -27.64
CA GLN A 130 56.78 11.70 -27.52
C GLN A 130 56.18 11.28 -26.17
N GLN A 131 56.57 10.13 -25.61
CA GLN A 131 56.19 9.70 -24.27
C GLN A 131 56.76 10.60 -23.18
N GLN A 132 58.06 10.95 -23.26
CA GLN A 132 58.71 11.86 -22.31
C GLN A 132 58.07 13.26 -22.31
N GLN A 133 57.60 13.71 -23.48
CA GLN A 133 56.85 14.96 -23.63
C GLN A 133 55.38 14.85 -23.21
N GLY A 134 54.92 13.68 -22.75
CA GLY A 134 53.54 13.43 -22.32
C GLY A 134 52.49 13.46 -23.44
N LYS A 135 52.91 13.36 -24.71
CA LYS A 135 52.01 13.49 -25.88
C LYS A 135 51.27 12.20 -26.22
N VAL A 136 51.84 11.05 -25.89
CA VAL A 136 51.27 9.73 -26.19
C VAL A 136 51.54 8.76 -25.04
N PHE A 137 50.72 7.71 -24.95
CA PHE A 137 50.90 6.60 -24.00
C PHE A 137 51.09 7.03 -22.54
N GLY A 138 50.34 8.06 -22.11
CA GLY A 138 50.36 8.55 -20.73
C GLY A 138 50.03 7.45 -19.70
N GLY A 139 50.96 7.22 -18.77
CA GLY A 139 50.84 6.19 -17.74
C GLY A 139 51.08 4.76 -18.22
N TYR A 140 51.48 4.55 -19.47
CA TYR A 140 52.00 3.26 -19.93
C TYR A 140 53.49 3.13 -19.62
N THR A 141 53.94 1.90 -19.48
CA THR A 141 55.34 1.52 -19.28
C THR A 141 55.78 0.66 -20.46
N GLU A 142 57.04 0.83 -20.86
CA GLU A 142 57.75 -0.06 -21.77
C GLU A 142 59.03 -0.53 -21.07
N GLY A 143 59.42 -1.79 -21.26
CA GLY A 143 60.66 -2.28 -20.70
C GLY A 143 61.89 -1.82 -21.46
N PRO A 144 63.09 -2.05 -20.90
CA PRO A 144 64.33 -1.74 -21.58
C PRO A 144 64.43 -2.45 -22.94
N VAL A 145 64.60 -1.67 -24.01
CA VAL A 145 64.82 -2.20 -25.37
C VAL A 145 66.31 -2.53 -25.52
N THR A 146 66.66 -3.81 -25.43
CA THR A 146 68.05 -4.30 -25.50
C THR A 146 68.35 -5.06 -26.80
N PHE A 147 67.47 -4.97 -27.79
CA PHE A 147 67.56 -5.67 -29.07
C PHE A 147 67.67 -4.68 -30.24
N ARG A 148 68.22 -5.14 -31.38
CA ARG A 148 68.44 -4.29 -32.57
C ARG A 148 67.11 -3.80 -33.18
N PRO A 149 67.10 -2.69 -33.94
CA PRO A 149 65.91 -2.22 -34.64
C PRO A 149 65.25 -3.32 -35.48
N THR A 150 63.92 -3.40 -35.46
CA THR A 150 63.17 -4.51 -36.05
C THR A 150 62.77 -4.29 -37.50
N TYR A 151 62.95 -3.07 -38.01
CA TYR A 151 62.61 -2.63 -39.36
C TYR A 151 63.77 -1.77 -39.90
N LYS A 152 64.11 -1.72 -41.20
CA LYS A 152 63.60 -2.52 -42.32
C LYS A 152 64.66 -3.47 -42.84
N TYR A 153 64.31 -4.74 -42.96
CA TYR A 153 65.17 -5.78 -43.53
C TYR A 153 64.78 -6.14 -44.97
N ALA A 154 65.70 -6.70 -45.74
CA ALA A 154 65.37 -7.33 -47.01
C ALA A 154 64.69 -8.70 -46.74
N PRO A 155 63.46 -8.94 -47.24
CA PRO A 155 62.75 -10.20 -47.04
C PRO A 155 63.59 -11.42 -47.46
N GLY A 156 63.51 -12.50 -46.68
CA GLY A 156 64.33 -13.70 -46.84
C GLY A 156 65.72 -13.61 -46.20
N THR A 157 66.13 -12.44 -45.68
CA THR A 157 67.48 -12.21 -45.16
C THR A 157 67.51 -11.54 -43.78
N GLN A 158 68.72 -11.42 -43.21
CA GLN A 158 69.01 -10.58 -42.04
C GLN A 158 69.74 -9.28 -42.43
N GLN A 159 69.80 -8.97 -43.73
CA GLN A 159 70.45 -7.76 -44.22
C GLN A 159 69.46 -6.60 -44.23
N TRP A 160 69.97 -5.39 -43.97
CA TRP A 160 69.19 -4.16 -44.09
C TRP A 160 68.68 -3.97 -45.52
N ASP A 161 67.55 -3.27 -45.67
CA ASP A 161 67.00 -2.94 -46.98
C ASP A 161 67.99 -2.11 -47.82
N MET A 162 68.34 -2.64 -49.00
CA MET A 162 69.20 -2.01 -50.00
C MET A 162 68.42 -1.45 -51.19
N SER A 163 67.07 -1.45 -51.14
CA SER A 163 66.23 -0.87 -52.19
C SER A 163 66.50 0.63 -52.38
N GLU A 164 66.13 1.20 -53.54
CA GLU A 164 66.32 2.63 -53.86
C GLU A 164 65.76 3.60 -52.80
N LYS A 165 64.81 3.15 -51.97
CA LYS A 165 64.19 3.96 -50.91
C LYS A 165 65.00 3.98 -49.60
N GLN A 166 66.02 3.12 -49.47
CA GLN A 166 66.99 2.98 -48.36
C GLN A 166 66.50 3.47 -47.00
N ARG A 167 65.45 2.84 -46.42
CA ARG A 167 64.88 3.30 -45.14
C ARG A 167 65.83 3.03 -43.96
N ALA A 168 65.95 4.01 -43.05
CA ALA A 168 66.78 3.85 -41.85
C ALA A 168 66.21 2.77 -40.92
N PRO A 169 67.08 1.99 -40.23
CA PRO A 169 66.63 1.08 -39.19
C PRO A 169 65.83 1.79 -38.07
N ALA A 170 64.74 1.19 -37.60
CA ALA A 170 63.86 1.73 -36.55
C ALA A 170 63.18 0.64 -35.71
N TRP A 171 62.86 0.96 -34.44
CA TRP A 171 62.04 0.14 -33.56
C TRP A 171 60.56 0.47 -33.74
N CYS A 172 60.00 -0.01 -34.86
CA CYS A 172 58.60 0.21 -35.20
C CYS A 172 57.67 -0.68 -34.36
N ASP A 173 58.10 -1.91 -34.06
CA ASP A 173 57.31 -2.93 -33.38
C ASP A 173 57.54 -2.87 -31.86
N ARG A 174 56.50 -2.52 -31.10
CA ARG A 174 56.62 -2.20 -29.65
C ARG A 174 55.54 -2.87 -28.83
N ILE A 175 55.82 -3.10 -27.54
CA ILE A 175 54.87 -3.65 -26.56
C ILE A 175 54.94 -2.83 -25.27
N LEU A 176 53.84 -2.16 -24.95
CA LEU A 176 53.66 -1.33 -23.77
C LEU A 176 52.53 -1.91 -22.91
N TRP A 177 52.51 -1.55 -21.63
CA TRP A 177 51.41 -1.92 -20.73
C TRP A 177 51.06 -0.81 -19.75
N LYS A 178 49.87 -0.86 -19.17
CA LYS A 178 49.40 0.04 -18.12
C LYS A 178 48.57 -0.76 -17.12
N GLY A 179 48.78 -0.54 -15.83
CA GLY A 179 47.99 -1.17 -14.77
C GLY A 179 48.83 -1.72 -13.62
N PRO A 180 48.18 -2.06 -12.50
CA PRO A 180 48.86 -2.59 -11.32
C PRO A 180 49.21 -4.07 -11.49
N HIS A 181 50.20 -4.52 -10.69
CA HIS A 181 50.60 -5.94 -10.60
C HIS A 181 51.02 -6.57 -11.94
N VAL A 182 51.61 -5.77 -12.83
CA VAL A 182 52.21 -6.24 -14.09
C VAL A 182 53.72 -6.10 -13.99
N GLU A 183 54.43 -7.21 -14.07
CA GLU A 183 55.89 -7.28 -14.07
C GLU A 183 56.34 -7.88 -15.41
N GLN A 184 57.13 -7.11 -16.19
CA GLN A 184 57.70 -7.63 -17.43
C GLN A 184 58.96 -8.44 -17.12
N LEU A 185 58.97 -9.71 -17.52
CA LEU A 185 60.08 -10.65 -17.28
C LEU A 185 61.06 -10.71 -18.45
N ARG A 186 60.57 -10.53 -19.68
CA ARG A 186 61.39 -10.58 -20.90
C ARG A 186 60.82 -9.67 -21.96
N TYR A 187 61.70 -9.01 -22.72
CA TYR A 187 61.36 -8.26 -23.92
C TYR A 187 62.46 -8.49 -24.96
N SER A 188 62.10 -9.00 -26.15
CA SER A 188 63.09 -9.45 -27.14
C SER A 188 62.54 -9.39 -28.56
N SER A 189 63.43 -9.21 -29.55
CA SER A 189 63.16 -9.50 -30.96
C SER A 189 63.71 -10.87 -31.38
N HIS A 190 63.23 -11.40 -32.50
CA HIS A 190 63.61 -12.72 -33.01
C HIS A 190 64.16 -12.64 -34.45
N GLU A 191 65.46 -12.34 -34.58
CA GLU A 191 66.12 -12.09 -35.87
C GLU A 191 66.24 -13.33 -36.77
N SER A 192 66.11 -14.54 -36.21
CA SER A 192 66.14 -15.80 -36.97
C SER A 192 64.96 -15.94 -37.94
N TYR A 193 63.87 -15.20 -37.73
CA TYR A 193 62.72 -15.18 -38.65
C TYR A 193 62.96 -14.14 -39.75
N THR A 194 63.01 -14.61 -41.00
CA THR A 194 63.38 -13.78 -42.16
C THR A 194 62.27 -13.59 -43.19
N LEU A 195 61.08 -14.17 -42.97
CA LEU A 195 59.96 -14.11 -43.92
C LEU A 195 59.47 -12.68 -44.23
N SER A 196 59.57 -11.77 -43.25
CA SER A 196 59.10 -10.39 -43.35
C SER A 196 60.27 -9.40 -43.37
N ASP A 197 60.02 -8.18 -43.82
CA ASP A 197 60.91 -7.03 -43.65
C ASP A 197 60.92 -6.47 -42.22
N HIS A 198 60.03 -6.97 -41.35
CA HIS A 198 60.05 -6.78 -39.89
C HIS A 198 60.53 -8.03 -39.14
N LYS A 199 61.12 -7.84 -37.96
CA LYS A 199 61.47 -8.92 -37.02
C LYS A 199 60.41 -9.06 -35.92
N PRO A 200 59.90 -10.28 -35.63
CA PRO A 200 58.93 -10.48 -34.56
C PRO A 200 59.45 -9.98 -33.21
N VAL A 201 58.57 -9.37 -32.42
CA VAL A 201 58.83 -8.92 -31.06
C VAL A 201 57.94 -9.67 -30.09
N SER A 202 58.49 -10.10 -28.95
CA SER A 202 57.76 -10.77 -27.89
C SER A 202 58.07 -10.14 -26.54
N ALA A 203 57.07 -10.11 -25.66
CA ALA A 203 57.24 -9.81 -24.25
C ALA A 203 56.57 -10.88 -23.38
N LEU A 204 57.22 -11.24 -22.27
CA LEU A 204 56.67 -12.13 -21.24
C LEU A 204 56.35 -11.31 -20.00
N PHE A 205 55.14 -11.47 -19.48
CA PHE A 205 54.67 -10.76 -18.29
C PHE A 205 54.24 -11.75 -17.20
N LYS A 206 54.54 -11.39 -15.95
CA LYS A 206 53.89 -11.93 -14.76
C LYS A 206 52.80 -10.94 -14.34
N VAL A 207 51.55 -11.40 -14.37
CA VAL A 207 50.37 -10.55 -14.14
C VAL A 207 49.61 -11.07 -12.93
N GLY A 208 49.42 -10.23 -11.93
CA GLY A 208 48.58 -10.53 -10.77
C GLY A 208 47.10 -10.42 -11.13
N ILE A 209 46.32 -11.47 -10.85
CA ILE A 209 44.88 -11.56 -11.12
C ILE A 209 44.11 -11.70 -9.80
N LYS A 210 43.04 -10.92 -9.63
CA LYS A 210 42.19 -10.98 -8.44
C LYS A 210 41.28 -12.20 -8.49
N VAL A 211 41.33 -13.03 -7.45
CA VAL A 211 40.45 -14.19 -7.27
C VAL A 211 39.61 -13.99 -6.02
N ILE A 212 38.31 -14.26 -6.12
CA ILE A 212 37.38 -14.12 -4.99
C ILE A 212 37.55 -15.31 -4.06
N ASP A 213 37.90 -15.05 -2.80
CA ASP A 213 37.82 -16.04 -1.73
C ASP A 213 36.34 -16.33 -1.41
N SER A 214 35.90 -17.53 -1.78
CA SER A 214 34.50 -17.94 -1.64
C SER A 214 34.04 -18.05 -0.19
N ALA A 215 34.93 -18.45 0.73
CA ALA A 215 34.60 -18.57 2.14
C ALA A 215 34.41 -17.19 2.76
N ARG A 216 35.35 -16.26 2.50
CA ARG A 216 35.25 -14.89 2.99
C ARG A 216 34.07 -14.13 2.38
N TYR A 217 33.80 -14.32 1.08
CA TYR A 217 32.64 -13.73 0.41
C TYR A 217 31.35 -14.16 1.09
N ARG A 218 31.18 -15.46 1.37
CA ARG A 218 29.99 -15.99 2.04
C ARG A 218 29.79 -15.39 3.42
N THR A 219 30.84 -15.30 4.23
CA THR A 219 30.76 -14.68 5.57
C THR A 219 30.29 -13.24 5.51
N ILE A 220 30.86 -12.43 4.60
CA ILE A 220 30.48 -11.03 4.42
C ILE A 220 29.04 -10.92 3.93
N TYR A 221 28.64 -11.76 2.98
CA TYR A 221 27.28 -11.79 2.46
C TYR A 221 26.26 -12.10 3.57
N GLU A 222 26.51 -13.14 4.37
CA GLU A 222 25.66 -13.50 5.51
C GLU A 222 25.58 -12.37 6.56
N GLU A 223 26.69 -11.66 6.83
CA GLU A 223 26.69 -10.51 7.73
C GLU A 223 25.83 -9.35 7.19
N ILE A 224 25.95 -9.03 5.90
CA ILE A 224 25.18 -7.98 5.26
C ILE A 224 23.68 -8.31 5.27
N MET A 225 23.31 -9.55 4.93
CA MET A 225 21.92 -10.00 4.97
C MET A 225 21.33 -9.88 6.37
N LYS A 226 22.06 -10.30 7.41
CA LYS A 226 21.62 -10.13 8.81
C LYS A 226 21.39 -8.66 9.20
N LYS A 227 22.22 -7.74 8.69
CA LYS A 227 22.03 -6.30 8.94
C LYS A 227 20.78 -5.77 8.22
N LEU A 228 20.53 -6.22 6.99
CA LEU A 228 19.30 -5.91 6.24
C LEU A 228 18.06 -6.39 6.98
N ASP A 229 18.02 -7.66 7.38
CA ASP A 229 16.90 -8.24 8.13
C ASP A 229 16.63 -7.48 9.44
N LYS A 230 17.71 -7.09 10.15
CA LYS A 230 17.60 -6.30 11.38
C LYS A 230 16.97 -4.93 11.11
N LEU A 231 17.43 -4.23 10.08
CA LEU A 231 16.88 -2.92 9.70
C LEU A 231 15.41 -3.06 9.31
N GLU A 232 15.05 -4.02 8.45
CA GLU A 232 13.65 -4.24 8.06
C GLU A 232 12.73 -4.43 9.26
N ASN A 233 13.15 -5.22 10.25
CA ASN A 233 12.38 -5.43 11.48
C ASN A 233 12.29 -4.16 12.36
N GLU A 234 13.36 -3.37 12.46
CA GLU A 234 13.37 -2.12 13.24
C GLU A 234 12.48 -1.02 12.63
N PHE A 235 12.24 -1.06 11.31
CA PHE A 235 11.42 -0.09 10.59
C PHE A 235 9.98 -0.56 10.33
N LEU A 236 9.57 -1.71 10.86
CA LEU A 236 8.16 -2.11 10.84
C LEU A 236 7.31 -1.16 11.71
N PRO A 237 6.09 -0.77 11.26
CA PRO A 237 5.12 -0.05 12.05
C PRO A 237 4.80 -0.78 13.37
N GLN A 238 4.97 -0.09 14.49
CA GLN A 238 4.76 -0.64 15.83
C GLN A 238 4.02 0.35 16.71
N VAL A 239 2.97 -0.12 17.37
CA VAL A 239 2.26 0.64 18.40
C VAL A 239 2.10 -0.18 19.67
N ALA A 240 2.02 0.51 20.80
CA ALA A 240 1.53 -0.03 22.06
C ALA A 240 0.12 0.52 22.31
N VAL A 241 -0.77 -0.36 22.75
CA VAL A 241 -2.11 0.02 23.18
C VAL A 241 -2.17 -0.12 24.70
N ASP A 242 -2.70 0.88 25.41
CA ASP A 242 -2.73 0.89 26.88
C ASP A 242 -3.52 -0.27 27.48
N ARG A 243 -4.61 -0.68 26.81
CA ARG A 243 -5.46 -1.81 27.21
C ARG A 243 -6.02 -2.55 25.99
N LEU A 244 -6.10 -3.87 26.06
CA LEU A 244 -6.68 -4.72 25.01
C LEU A 244 -8.09 -5.20 25.34
N GLU A 245 -8.54 -4.98 26.58
CA GLU A 245 -9.87 -5.33 27.05
C GLU A 245 -10.54 -4.04 27.57
N VAL A 246 -11.69 -3.71 27.01
CA VAL A 246 -12.47 -2.53 27.37
C VAL A 246 -13.84 -2.98 27.85
N GLN A 247 -14.02 -2.93 29.17
CA GLN A 247 -15.28 -3.25 29.82
C GLN A 247 -16.08 -1.97 30.05
N PHE A 248 -17.29 -1.93 29.49
CA PHE A 248 -18.30 -0.94 29.81
C PHE A 248 -19.11 -1.38 31.03
N GLU A 249 -19.59 -0.39 31.79
CA GLU A 249 -20.48 -0.64 32.91
C GLU A 249 -21.87 -1.03 32.39
N LYS A 250 -22.78 -1.35 33.31
CA LYS A 250 -24.17 -1.64 32.97
C LYS A 250 -24.79 -0.46 32.20
N LEU A 251 -25.32 -0.76 31.02
CA LEU A 251 -25.97 0.18 30.12
C LEU A 251 -27.49 -0.01 30.14
N HIS A 252 -28.19 1.10 29.95
CA HIS A 252 -29.62 1.13 29.69
C HIS A 252 -29.90 1.61 28.27
N PHE A 253 -31.13 1.42 27.81
CA PHE A 253 -31.59 1.86 26.51
C PHE A 253 -31.40 3.39 26.32
N MET A 254 -30.83 3.80 25.19
CA MET A 254 -30.53 5.19 24.81
C MET A 254 -29.58 5.95 25.76
N GLU A 255 -28.78 5.23 26.54
CA GLU A 255 -27.62 5.78 27.25
C GLU A 255 -26.33 5.48 26.48
N SER A 256 -25.50 6.51 26.32
CA SER A 256 -24.16 6.35 25.79
C SER A 256 -23.14 6.31 26.91
N GLN A 257 -22.18 5.39 26.79
CA GLN A 257 -20.95 5.41 27.57
C GLN A 257 -19.76 5.57 26.64
N VAL A 258 -18.71 6.22 27.12
CA VAL A 258 -17.48 6.42 26.36
C VAL A 258 -16.31 5.92 27.19
N GLN A 259 -15.50 5.05 26.59
CA GLN A 259 -14.22 4.61 27.12
C GLN A 259 -13.12 5.03 26.16
N THR A 260 -11.95 5.37 26.68
CA THR A 260 -10.84 5.83 25.84
C THR A 260 -9.70 4.83 25.85
N LEU A 261 -9.16 4.56 24.66
CA LEU A 261 -8.01 3.71 24.39
C LEU A 261 -6.87 4.56 23.86
N THR A 262 -5.67 4.41 24.41
CA THR A 262 -4.48 5.14 24.00
C THR A 262 -3.64 4.27 23.07
N VAL A 263 -3.46 4.70 21.83
CA VAL A 263 -2.54 4.08 20.87
C VAL A 263 -1.27 4.92 20.81
N ALA A 264 -0.14 4.37 21.23
CA ALA A 264 1.16 5.03 21.24
C ALA A 264 2.08 4.46 20.16
N ASN A 265 2.64 5.29 19.29
CA ASN A 265 3.63 4.82 18.32
C ASN A 265 4.99 4.63 19.00
N THR A 266 5.36 3.37 19.21
CA THR A 266 6.63 2.96 19.83
C THR A 266 7.71 2.57 18.81
N GLY A 267 7.38 2.64 17.52
CA GLY A 267 8.30 2.35 16.42
C GLY A 267 9.15 3.57 15.99
N GLN A 268 9.97 3.37 14.96
CA GLN A 268 10.83 4.43 14.40
C GLN A 268 10.21 5.15 13.20
N VAL A 269 9.07 4.67 12.69
CA VAL A 269 8.39 5.19 11.50
C VAL A 269 6.99 5.72 11.84
N PRO A 270 6.46 6.69 11.10
CA PRO A 270 5.04 7.04 11.18
C PRO A 270 4.17 5.80 10.97
N VAL A 271 3.11 5.69 11.76
CA VAL A 271 2.15 4.58 11.69
C VAL A 271 0.83 5.13 11.20
N GLU A 272 0.24 4.46 10.21
CA GLU A 272 -1.17 4.63 9.84
C GLU A 272 -1.95 3.43 10.38
N PHE A 273 -3.09 3.69 11.02
CA PHE A 273 -3.94 2.66 11.57
C PHE A 273 -5.39 2.82 11.12
N CYS A 274 -6.13 1.71 11.10
CA CYS A 274 -7.57 1.69 10.90
C CYS A 274 -8.21 0.48 11.60
N PHE A 275 -9.48 0.58 11.98
CA PHE A 275 -10.24 -0.60 12.40
C PHE A 275 -10.75 -1.35 11.17
N ARG A 276 -10.34 -2.61 11.01
CA ARG A 276 -10.66 -3.41 9.82
C ARG A 276 -12.10 -3.94 9.84
N PRO A 277 -12.82 -3.86 8.71
CA PRO A 277 -14.08 -4.56 8.54
C PRO A 277 -13.96 -6.08 8.74
N LYS A 278 -14.93 -6.68 9.40
CA LYS A 278 -15.05 -8.14 9.53
C LYS A 278 -15.63 -8.72 8.25
N LEU A 279 -15.18 -9.93 7.88
CA LEU A 279 -15.50 -10.58 6.60
C LEU A 279 -17.00 -10.92 6.46
N ASP A 280 -17.68 -11.15 7.57
CA ASP A 280 -19.08 -11.58 7.65
C ASP A 280 -20.06 -10.40 7.56
N THR A 281 -19.74 -9.28 8.20
CA THR A 281 -20.63 -8.12 8.35
C THR A 281 -20.26 -6.94 7.45
N GLY A 282 -19.01 -6.87 6.98
CA GLY A 282 -18.50 -5.71 6.24
C GLY A 282 -18.32 -4.46 7.09
N ARG A 283 -18.52 -4.54 8.42
CA ARG A 283 -18.31 -3.46 9.38
C ARG A 283 -17.19 -3.83 10.35
N TYR A 284 -16.49 -2.82 10.89
CA TYR A 284 -15.41 -3.06 11.85
C TYR A 284 -15.92 -3.35 13.27
N SER A 285 -17.15 -2.90 13.58
CA SER A 285 -17.83 -3.07 14.87
C SER A 285 -19.30 -3.44 14.69
N LYS A 286 -19.92 -3.95 15.76
CA LYS A 286 -21.38 -4.05 15.88
C LYS A 286 -22.03 -2.66 15.94
N GLU A 287 -23.32 -2.57 15.60
CA GLU A 287 -24.00 -1.27 15.42
C GLU A 287 -24.05 -0.40 16.67
N TRP A 288 -24.03 -1.02 17.85
CA TRP A 288 -24.06 -0.35 19.15
C TRP A 288 -22.69 0.19 19.60
N LEU A 289 -21.62 -0.03 18.82
CA LEU A 289 -20.24 0.38 19.15
C LEU A 289 -19.61 1.20 18.02
N ARG A 290 -18.97 2.32 18.38
CA ARG A 290 -18.26 3.20 17.44
C ARG A 290 -16.89 3.61 17.97
N ALA A 291 -15.88 3.61 17.12
CA ALA A 291 -14.53 4.10 17.44
C ALA A 291 -14.26 5.47 16.80
N ILE A 292 -13.68 6.41 17.56
CA ILE A 292 -13.39 7.78 17.11
C ILE A 292 -11.99 8.24 17.57
N PRO A 293 -11.05 8.49 16.65
CA PRO A 293 -11.17 8.23 15.22
C PRO A 293 -11.12 6.71 14.92
N ALA A 294 -11.82 6.27 13.87
CA ALA A 294 -11.75 4.88 13.41
C ALA A 294 -10.46 4.56 12.62
N SER A 295 -9.76 5.60 12.17
CA SER A 295 -8.47 5.52 11.48
C SER A 295 -7.68 6.80 11.69
N GLY A 296 -6.36 6.72 11.65
CA GLY A 296 -5.50 7.88 11.82
C GLY A 296 -4.04 7.61 11.56
N ALA A 297 -3.21 8.63 11.73
CA ALA A 297 -1.77 8.55 11.62
C ALA A 297 -1.10 9.06 12.90
N ILE A 298 -0.04 8.39 13.33
CA ILE A 298 0.68 8.68 14.58
C ILE A 298 2.18 8.77 14.26
N LYS A 299 2.82 9.89 14.57
CA LYS A 299 4.29 10.01 14.38
C LYS A 299 5.05 9.26 15.48
N PRO A 300 6.32 8.88 15.24
CA PRO A 300 7.14 8.24 16.26
C PRO A 300 7.15 9.01 17.59
N GLY A 301 6.87 8.33 18.70
CA GLY A 301 6.82 8.92 20.03
C GLY A 301 5.55 9.69 20.38
N GLU A 302 4.61 9.85 19.44
CA GLU A 302 3.30 10.47 19.70
C GLU A 302 2.25 9.42 20.10
N THR A 303 1.10 9.89 20.59
CA THR A 303 -0.04 9.06 20.97
C THR A 303 -1.32 9.57 20.31
N CYS A 304 -2.28 8.67 20.10
CA CYS A 304 -3.63 8.97 19.65
C CYS A 304 -4.62 8.41 20.67
N GLN A 305 -5.60 9.23 21.06
CA GLN A 305 -6.72 8.82 21.91
C GLN A 305 -7.87 8.38 20.99
N VAL A 306 -8.26 7.11 21.09
CA VAL A 306 -9.42 6.55 20.41
C VAL A 306 -10.55 6.43 21.43
N SER A 307 -11.63 7.17 21.22
CA SER A 307 -12.85 7.09 22.01
C SER A 307 -13.73 5.96 21.46
N LEU A 308 -14.02 4.97 22.29
CA LEU A 308 -14.98 3.92 22.04
C LEU A 308 -16.31 4.35 22.66
N GLU A 309 -17.28 4.68 21.81
CA GLU A 309 -18.64 5.08 22.20
C GLU A 309 -19.57 3.87 22.07
N LEU A 310 -20.21 3.49 23.16
CA LEU A 310 -21.17 2.39 23.23
C LEU A 310 -22.55 2.96 23.54
N CYS A 311 -23.55 2.67 22.69
CA CYS A 311 -24.94 3.04 22.93
C CYS A 311 -25.88 1.95 22.39
N VAL A 312 -26.74 1.43 23.27
CA VAL A 312 -27.83 0.54 22.85
C VAL A 312 -29.02 1.41 22.43
N ASP A 313 -29.29 1.45 21.13
CA ASP A 313 -30.29 2.31 20.55
C ASP A 313 -31.56 1.56 20.09
N LYS A 314 -32.52 2.30 19.55
CA LYS A 314 -33.78 1.77 19.01
C LYS A 314 -33.61 0.71 17.91
N ARG A 315 -32.44 0.59 17.29
CA ARG A 315 -32.15 -0.37 16.22
C ARG A 315 -31.63 -1.70 16.77
N THR A 316 -30.97 -1.66 17.93
CA THR A 316 -30.20 -2.76 18.50
C THR A 316 -30.81 -3.35 19.78
N ALA A 317 -31.60 -2.57 20.53
CA ALA A 317 -32.18 -3.00 21.82
C ALA A 317 -32.94 -4.32 21.74
N TRP A 318 -33.74 -4.52 20.70
CA TRP A 318 -34.54 -5.73 20.52
C TRP A 318 -33.68 -7.01 20.35
N GLN A 319 -32.49 -6.89 19.77
CA GLN A 319 -31.57 -8.02 19.59
C GLN A 319 -30.99 -8.45 20.93
N LEU A 320 -30.71 -7.50 21.82
CA LEU A 320 -30.22 -7.75 23.17
C LEU A 320 -31.34 -8.28 24.09
N ASN A 321 -32.55 -7.74 23.96
CA ASN A 321 -33.75 -8.21 24.69
C ASN A 321 -34.18 -9.63 24.32
N SER A 322 -33.85 -10.12 23.11
CA SER A 322 -34.17 -11.48 22.62
C SER A 322 -32.98 -12.46 22.68
N ALA A 323 -31.80 -11.98 23.10
CA ALA A 323 -30.50 -12.67 23.00
C ALA A 323 -30.16 -13.15 21.58
N SER A 324 -30.62 -12.39 20.57
CA SER A 324 -30.13 -12.51 19.19
C SER A 324 -28.75 -11.86 19.03
N ASP A 325 -28.38 -10.94 19.94
CA ASP A 325 -27.05 -10.36 20.05
C ASP A 325 -26.60 -10.28 21.53
N THR A 326 -25.32 -10.03 21.74
CA THR A 326 -24.68 -9.77 23.04
C THR A 326 -23.85 -8.49 22.97
N LEU A 327 -23.68 -7.81 24.12
CA LEU A 327 -22.76 -6.67 24.27
C LEU A 327 -21.30 -7.14 24.37
N GLU A 328 -20.87 -7.89 23.38
CA GLU A 328 -19.49 -8.35 23.22
C GLU A 328 -19.08 -8.15 21.77
N ASP A 329 -17.91 -7.57 21.54
CA ASP A 329 -17.33 -7.40 20.21
C ASP A 329 -15.81 -7.40 20.23
N ILE A 330 -15.19 -7.70 19.07
CA ILE A 330 -13.74 -7.59 18.89
C ILE A 330 -13.45 -6.59 17.78
N LEU A 331 -12.74 -5.53 18.13
CA LEU A 331 -12.21 -4.54 17.20
C LEU A 331 -10.82 -4.95 16.73
N VAL A 332 -10.58 -4.92 15.42
CA VAL A 332 -9.29 -5.25 14.83
C VAL A 332 -8.58 -3.97 14.43
N LEU A 333 -7.70 -3.46 15.30
CA LEU A 333 -6.83 -2.32 15.02
C LEU A 333 -5.69 -2.78 14.11
N HIS A 334 -5.79 -2.44 12.83
CA HIS A 334 -4.80 -2.76 11.81
C HIS A 334 -3.78 -1.64 11.65
N LEU A 335 -2.50 -1.99 11.55
CA LEU A 335 -1.44 -1.09 11.13
C LEU A 335 -1.12 -1.32 9.66
N GLU A 336 -1.11 -0.27 8.84
CA GLU A 336 -0.73 -0.37 7.42
C GLU A 336 0.69 -0.94 7.31
N ARG A 337 0.86 -2.09 6.62
CA ARG A 337 2.13 -2.86 6.54
C ARG A 337 2.69 -3.33 7.89
N GLY A 338 1.88 -3.34 8.94
CA GLY A 338 2.22 -3.83 10.27
C GLY A 338 1.35 -4.99 10.71
N LYS A 339 1.23 -5.16 12.03
CA LYS A 339 0.46 -6.23 12.67
C LYS A 339 -0.97 -5.79 12.97
N ASP A 340 -1.85 -6.77 13.14
CA ASP A 340 -3.19 -6.57 13.70
C ASP A 340 -3.15 -6.68 15.23
N ILE A 341 -3.90 -5.80 15.88
CA ILE A 341 -4.09 -5.78 17.34
C ILE A 341 -5.58 -5.95 17.62
N PHE A 342 -5.92 -6.93 18.45
CA PHE A 342 -7.30 -7.26 18.78
C PHE A 342 -7.67 -6.60 20.10
N VAL A 343 -8.71 -5.77 20.08
CA VAL A 343 -9.27 -5.12 21.27
C VAL A 343 -10.65 -5.72 21.53
N THR A 344 -10.80 -6.41 22.65
CA THR A 344 -12.06 -6.99 23.09
C THR A 344 -12.86 -5.91 23.81
N VAL A 345 -14.12 -5.76 23.43
CA VAL A 345 -15.07 -4.84 24.04
C VAL A 345 -16.23 -5.65 24.61
N SER A 346 -16.56 -5.39 25.86
CA SER A 346 -17.63 -6.08 26.57
C SER A 346 -18.45 -5.12 27.42
N GLY A 347 -19.71 -5.43 27.67
CA GLY A 347 -20.62 -4.63 28.47
C GLY A 347 -21.76 -5.47 29.03
N GLU A 348 -22.49 -4.89 29.98
CA GLU A 348 -23.73 -5.48 30.50
C GLU A 348 -24.90 -4.60 30.06
N TYR A 349 -25.97 -5.21 29.57
CA TYR A 349 -27.20 -4.50 29.20
C TYR A 349 -28.33 -4.88 30.15
N GLU A 350 -28.96 -3.88 30.77
CA GLU A 350 -30.20 -4.08 31.53
C GLU A 350 -31.39 -3.94 30.57
N PRO A 351 -32.21 -4.99 30.40
CA PRO A 351 -33.32 -4.97 29.47
C PRO A 351 -34.32 -3.85 29.77
N SER A 352 -34.88 -3.28 28.70
CA SER A 352 -35.90 -2.24 28.75
C SER A 352 -37.17 -2.71 28.03
N CYS A 353 -38.32 -2.13 28.37
CA CYS A 353 -39.57 -2.36 27.63
C CYS A 353 -39.45 -1.80 26.20
N TYR A 354 -38.58 -0.81 26.00
CA TYR A 354 -38.17 -0.38 24.68
C TYR A 354 -37.35 -1.49 24.00
N GLY A 355 -37.70 -1.86 22.77
CA GLY A 355 -37.13 -3.02 22.09
C GLY A 355 -37.84 -4.34 22.37
N CYS A 356 -38.82 -4.39 23.28
CA CYS A 356 -39.67 -5.58 23.46
C CYS A 356 -40.77 -5.64 22.39
N SER A 357 -41.23 -6.85 22.06
CA SER A 357 -42.36 -7.03 21.14
C SER A 357 -43.69 -6.68 21.80
N LEU A 358 -44.67 -6.19 21.02
CA LEU A 358 -46.02 -5.93 21.53
C LEU A 358 -46.65 -7.20 22.11
N GLU A 359 -46.45 -8.35 21.45
CA GLU A 359 -46.97 -9.63 21.89
C GLU A 359 -46.37 -10.06 23.24
N ALA A 360 -45.09 -9.79 23.50
CA ALA A 360 -44.48 -10.06 24.79
C ALA A 360 -45.03 -9.12 25.88
N LEU A 361 -44.98 -7.80 25.64
CA LEU A 361 -45.40 -6.81 26.63
C LEU A 361 -46.88 -6.95 27.03
N ALA A 362 -47.75 -7.29 26.08
CA ALA A 362 -49.17 -7.54 26.36
C ALA A 362 -49.41 -8.75 27.28
N ARG A 363 -48.44 -9.65 27.43
CA ARG A 363 -48.51 -10.85 28.29
C ARG A 363 -47.65 -10.77 29.55
N ILE A 364 -47.03 -9.62 29.82
CA ILE A 364 -46.22 -9.39 31.02
C ILE A 364 -46.99 -8.44 31.96
N PRO A 365 -47.44 -8.88 33.15
CA PRO A 365 -48.24 -8.05 34.05
C PRO A 365 -47.42 -7.09 34.94
N CYS A 366 -46.11 -7.29 35.05
CA CYS A 366 -45.20 -6.49 35.88
C CYS A 366 -44.20 -5.67 35.02
N PRO A 367 -43.49 -4.67 35.59
CA PRO A 367 -42.39 -4.01 34.89
C PRO A 367 -41.34 -5.01 34.40
N VAL A 368 -40.71 -4.75 33.25
CA VAL A 368 -39.76 -5.69 32.63
C VAL A 368 -38.53 -5.98 33.51
N ARG A 369 -38.08 -5.04 34.35
CA ARG A 369 -36.94 -5.26 35.25
C ARG A 369 -37.28 -6.17 36.43
N GLU A 370 -38.56 -6.24 36.81
CA GLU A 370 -39.04 -7.17 37.84
C GLU A 370 -39.04 -8.63 37.35
N LEU A 371 -39.27 -8.83 36.04
CA LEU A 371 -39.34 -10.16 35.41
C LEU A 371 -37.99 -10.90 35.42
N GLY A 372 -36.88 -10.16 35.31
CA GLY A 372 -35.54 -10.71 35.16
C GLY A 372 -35.20 -11.13 33.72
N ARG A 373 -33.90 -11.09 33.40
CA ARG A 373 -33.39 -11.26 32.03
C ARG A 373 -33.75 -12.62 31.42
N GLU A 374 -33.54 -13.72 32.15
CA GLU A 374 -33.78 -15.08 31.61
C GLU A 374 -35.25 -15.33 31.22
N GLN A 375 -36.18 -14.83 32.03
CA GLN A 375 -37.60 -15.01 31.76
C GLN A 375 -38.04 -14.11 30.60
N LEU A 376 -37.57 -12.87 30.52
CA LEU A 376 -37.84 -11.99 29.38
C LEU A 376 -37.37 -12.61 28.06
N LEU A 377 -36.18 -13.23 28.04
CA LEU A 377 -35.64 -13.92 26.88
C LEU A 377 -36.54 -15.05 26.36
N LYS A 378 -37.13 -15.83 27.27
CA LYS A 378 -38.06 -16.90 26.90
C LYS A 378 -39.33 -16.32 26.28
N ILE A 379 -39.89 -15.29 26.91
CA ILE A 379 -41.11 -14.62 26.43
C ILE A 379 -40.87 -13.98 25.06
N GLU A 380 -39.79 -13.23 24.83
CA GLU A 380 -39.54 -12.61 23.52
C GLU A 380 -39.37 -13.63 22.39
N ARG A 381 -38.84 -14.82 22.69
CA ARG A 381 -38.69 -15.90 21.69
C ARG A 381 -40.01 -16.56 21.33
N ASN A 382 -40.93 -16.70 22.29
CA ASN A 382 -42.24 -17.28 22.05
C ASN A 382 -43.33 -16.64 22.94
N PRO A 383 -43.78 -15.41 22.61
CA PRO A 383 -44.65 -14.65 23.50
C PRO A 383 -45.96 -15.35 23.85
N CYS A 384 -46.53 -16.09 22.90
CA CYS A 384 -47.82 -16.75 23.07
C CYS A 384 -47.78 -17.96 24.02
N GLU A 385 -46.66 -18.68 24.09
CA GLU A 385 -46.51 -19.88 24.93
C GLU A 385 -45.88 -19.56 26.29
N GLU A 386 -44.89 -18.66 26.32
CA GLU A 386 -44.09 -18.36 27.52
C GLU A 386 -44.62 -17.15 28.31
N GLY A 387 -45.58 -16.41 27.76
CA GLY A 387 -46.19 -15.25 28.39
C GLY A 387 -46.86 -15.56 29.74
N LEU A 388 -46.83 -14.61 30.67
CA LEU A 388 -47.34 -14.79 32.03
C LEU A 388 -48.88 -14.67 32.13
N LEU A 389 -49.53 -14.15 31.08
CA LEU A 389 -50.99 -14.02 31.00
C LEU A 389 -51.54 -14.91 29.90
N ALA A 390 -52.56 -15.71 30.25
CA ALA A 390 -53.28 -16.55 29.28
C ALA A 390 -54.12 -15.72 28.29
N VAL A 391 -54.63 -14.58 28.74
CA VAL A 391 -55.30 -13.57 27.91
C VAL A 391 -54.42 -12.32 27.93
N PRO A 392 -53.88 -11.88 26.77
CA PRO A 392 -53.07 -10.68 26.72
C PRO A 392 -53.89 -9.44 27.07
N PHE A 393 -53.25 -8.40 27.59
CA PHE A 393 -53.85 -7.06 27.61
C PHE A 393 -54.17 -6.63 26.18
N GLU A 394 -55.25 -5.87 26.00
CA GLU A 394 -55.60 -5.32 24.68
C GLU A 394 -54.50 -4.41 24.13
N VAL A 395 -53.84 -3.66 25.02
CA VAL A 395 -52.65 -2.86 24.71
C VAL A 395 -51.59 -3.04 25.80
N PRO A 396 -50.30 -3.00 25.48
CA PRO A 396 -49.24 -3.01 26.48
C PRO A 396 -49.41 -1.90 27.52
N LYS A 397 -49.20 -2.25 28.78
CA LYS A 397 -49.34 -1.33 29.92
C LYS A 397 -48.44 -0.10 29.82
N GLU A 398 -47.25 -0.24 29.23
CA GLU A 398 -46.29 0.83 29.04
C GLU A 398 -46.80 1.86 28.03
N LEU A 399 -47.33 1.38 26.90
CA LEU A 399 -47.96 2.22 25.88
C LEU A 399 -49.20 2.90 26.44
N TRP A 400 -50.02 2.18 27.21
CA TRP A 400 -51.18 2.75 27.88
C TRP A 400 -50.79 3.86 28.86
N LEU A 401 -49.75 3.68 29.69
CA LEU A 401 -49.28 4.71 30.63
C LEU A 401 -48.79 5.98 29.92
N LEU A 402 -48.05 5.82 28.82
CA LEU A 402 -47.59 6.94 27.99
C LEU A 402 -48.78 7.72 27.40
N VAL A 403 -49.74 7.00 26.81
CA VAL A 403 -50.93 7.60 26.18
C VAL A 403 -51.88 8.20 27.22
N ASP A 404 -52.11 7.55 28.35
CA ASP A 404 -52.95 8.03 29.44
C ASP A 404 -52.40 9.33 30.04
N HIS A 405 -51.07 9.44 30.21
CA HIS A 405 -50.43 10.68 30.63
C HIS A 405 -50.65 11.81 29.60
N LEU A 406 -50.44 11.52 28.32
CA LEU A 406 -50.68 12.49 27.25
C LEU A 406 -52.16 12.88 27.13
N HIS A 407 -53.08 11.96 27.36
CA HIS A 407 -54.51 12.23 27.38
C HIS A 407 -54.91 13.11 28.58
N LYS A 408 -54.30 12.91 29.75
CA LYS A 408 -54.60 13.72 30.94
C LYS A 408 -54.05 15.14 30.87
N TYR A 409 -52.86 15.32 30.28
CA TYR A 409 -52.10 16.57 30.39
C TYR A 409 -51.72 17.21 29.06
N GLY A 410 -51.82 16.49 27.94
CA GLY A 410 -51.31 16.91 26.63
C GLY A 410 -52.37 17.32 25.61
N LEU A 411 -53.67 17.10 25.85
CA LEU A 411 -54.71 17.33 24.84
C LEU A 411 -54.74 18.76 24.28
N THR A 412 -54.43 19.76 25.12
CA THR A 412 -54.45 21.18 24.76
C THR A 412 -53.05 21.78 24.64
N GLN A 413 -52.01 20.95 24.70
CA GLN A 413 -50.62 21.40 24.66
C GLN A 413 -50.23 21.85 23.25
N ASP A 414 -49.71 23.08 23.15
CA ASP A 414 -49.14 23.63 21.91
C ASP A 414 -47.88 22.86 21.50
N ASP A 415 -47.61 22.74 20.20
CA ASP A 415 -46.41 22.07 19.64
C ASP A 415 -46.18 20.60 20.08
N LEU A 416 -47.23 19.89 20.53
CA LEU A 416 -47.16 18.46 20.83
C LEU A 416 -46.73 17.67 19.58
N PHE A 417 -45.84 16.67 19.73
CA PHE A 417 -45.23 15.90 18.63
C PHE A 417 -44.40 16.73 17.61
N GLN A 418 -44.23 18.04 17.81
CA GLN A 418 -43.40 18.91 16.98
C GLN A 418 -42.15 19.36 17.71
N GLN A 419 -42.30 19.72 18.99
CA GLN A 419 -41.19 20.03 19.86
C GLN A 419 -40.61 18.75 20.49
N SER A 420 -39.29 18.59 20.41
CA SER A 420 -38.54 17.53 21.11
C SER A 420 -38.60 17.70 22.62
N GLY A 421 -38.65 16.57 23.31
CA GLY A 421 -38.45 16.46 24.74
C GLY A 421 -37.00 16.66 25.15
N LEU A 422 -36.77 16.59 26.46
CA LEU A 422 -35.45 16.66 27.06
C LEU A 422 -34.88 15.25 27.21
N SER A 423 -33.65 15.01 26.72
CA SER A 423 -33.04 13.67 26.71
C SER A 423 -32.96 13.02 28.10
N TRP A 424 -32.69 13.80 29.14
CA TRP A 424 -32.64 13.28 30.52
C TRP A 424 -34.04 12.94 31.06
N GLU A 425 -35.11 13.61 30.59
CA GLU A 425 -36.49 13.22 30.94
C GLU A 425 -36.86 11.89 30.27
N LEU A 426 -36.39 11.64 29.04
CA LEU A 426 -36.60 10.35 28.37
C LEU A 426 -35.99 9.18 29.15
N HIS A 427 -34.81 9.38 29.75
CA HIS A 427 -34.18 8.38 30.62
C HIS A 427 -35.03 8.11 31.87
N LEU A 428 -35.56 9.16 32.52
CA LEU A 428 -36.44 9.02 33.66
C LEU A 428 -37.77 8.33 33.32
N ILE A 429 -38.34 8.61 32.15
CA ILE A 429 -39.57 7.96 31.65
C ILE A 429 -39.30 6.48 31.38
N ARG A 430 -38.20 6.16 30.68
CA ARG A 430 -37.75 4.79 30.46
C ARG A 430 -37.60 4.03 31.78
N ASP A 431 -36.87 4.59 32.74
CA ASP A 431 -36.65 3.93 34.04
C ASP A 431 -37.94 3.75 34.82
N ALA A 432 -38.88 4.70 34.72
CA ALA A 432 -40.20 4.56 35.30
C ALA A 432 -40.96 3.38 34.69
N LEU A 433 -41.04 3.29 33.36
CA LEU A 433 -41.74 2.20 32.66
C LEU A 433 -41.09 0.84 32.92
N ASP A 434 -39.76 0.79 32.98
CA ASP A 434 -39.02 -0.45 33.15
C ASP A 434 -39.11 -1.02 34.57
N ALA A 435 -39.29 -0.16 35.59
CA ALA A 435 -39.16 -0.54 36.99
C ALA A 435 -40.43 -0.35 37.84
N ARG A 436 -41.43 0.41 37.40
CA ARG A 436 -42.65 0.68 38.20
C ARG A 436 -43.93 0.82 37.36
N LEU A 437 -45.07 0.57 38.00
CA LEU A 437 -46.43 0.72 37.45
C LEU A 437 -47.34 1.51 38.40
N ASP A 438 -46.82 2.58 39.00
CA ASP A 438 -47.55 3.41 39.98
C ASP A 438 -48.45 4.48 39.33
N GLY A 439 -48.53 4.51 38.00
CA GLY A 439 -49.31 5.48 37.23
C GLY A 439 -48.71 6.88 37.13
N HIS A 440 -47.54 7.12 37.74
CA HIS A 440 -46.90 8.43 37.80
C HIS A 440 -45.61 8.44 36.98
N LEU A 441 -45.73 8.84 35.72
CA LEU A 441 -44.57 9.03 34.84
C LEU A 441 -43.96 10.43 35.05
N PRO A 442 -42.63 10.55 35.10
CA PRO A 442 -41.93 11.83 35.25
C PRO A 442 -41.79 12.54 33.89
N GLY A 443 -41.50 13.84 33.92
CA GLY A 443 -41.12 14.62 32.73
C GLY A 443 -42.26 15.43 32.11
N SER A 444 -41.89 16.27 31.15
CA SER A 444 -42.84 17.13 30.43
C SER A 444 -43.69 16.35 29.43
N VAL A 445 -44.82 16.95 29.02
CA VAL A 445 -45.70 16.42 27.97
C VAL A 445 -44.99 16.23 26.63
N HIS A 446 -44.00 17.07 26.29
CA HIS A 446 -43.19 16.93 25.08
C HIS A 446 -42.25 15.71 25.16
N SER A 447 -41.61 15.49 26.31
CA SER A 447 -40.80 14.29 26.56
C SER A 447 -41.66 13.02 26.57
N MET A 448 -42.89 13.10 27.08
CA MET A 448 -43.83 11.98 27.00
C MET A 448 -44.22 11.64 25.55
N ALA A 449 -44.46 12.66 24.73
CA ALA A 449 -44.77 12.51 23.31
C ALA A 449 -43.61 11.87 22.55
N GLU A 450 -42.38 12.32 22.79
CA GLU A 450 -41.18 11.74 22.20
C GLU A 450 -40.90 10.31 22.71
N ALA A 451 -41.12 10.04 23.99
CA ALA A 451 -41.02 8.70 24.58
C ALA A 451 -41.99 7.72 23.91
N LEU A 452 -43.23 8.14 23.63
CA LEU A 452 -44.20 7.33 22.88
C LEU A 452 -43.71 7.03 21.46
N LEU A 453 -43.21 8.03 20.72
CA LEU A 453 -42.67 7.80 19.38
C LEU A 453 -41.45 6.87 19.41
N LEU A 454 -40.55 7.06 20.38
CA LEU A 454 -39.38 6.22 20.58
C LEU A 454 -39.76 4.78 20.92
N PHE A 455 -40.79 4.58 21.74
CA PHE A 455 -41.32 3.26 22.10
C PHE A 455 -41.78 2.54 20.82
N LEU A 456 -42.64 3.19 20.04
CA LEU A 456 -43.15 2.65 18.78
C LEU A 456 -42.01 2.36 17.79
N ASP A 457 -41.04 3.27 17.66
CA ASP A 457 -39.91 3.13 16.75
C ASP A 457 -38.91 2.04 17.16
N SER A 458 -38.85 1.71 18.45
CA SER A 458 -37.98 0.66 19.00
C SER A 458 -38.54 -0.76 18.87
N LEU A 459 -39.82 -0.93 18.51
CA LEU A 459 -40.42 -2.26 18.43
C LEU A 459 -39.69 -3.16 17.40
N PRO A 460 -39.41 -4.44 17.71
CA PRO A 460 -38.82 -5.37 16.75
C PRO A 460 -39.71 -5.58 15.52
N GLU A 461 -41.03 -5.63 15.75
CA GLU A 461 -42.05 -5.67 14.72
C GLU A 461 -42.91 -4.39 14.88
N PRO A 462 -43.08 -3.56 13.84
CA PRO A 462 -43.89 -2.34 13.92
C PRO A 462 -45.36 -2.67 14.28
N VAL A 463 -46.10 -1.67 14.77
CA VAL A 463 -47.51 -1.84 15.14
C VAL A 463 -48.31 -2.46 13.99
N VAL A 464 -48.08 -2.02 12.75
CA VAL A 464 -48.54 -2.74 11.56
C VAL A 464 -47.40 -3.65 11.09
N PRO A 465 -47.51 -4.99 11.24
CA PRO A 465 -46.40 -5.91 10.96
C PRO A 465 -45.84 -5.81 9.54
N TYR A 466 -44.56 -6.14 9.37
CA TYR A 466 -43.84 -6.12 8.09
C TYR A 466 -44.55 -6.95 7.00
N ALA A 467 -45.22 -8.04 7.38
CA ALA A 467 -46.00 -8.87 6.46
C ALA A 467 -47.19 -8.11 5.83
N CYS A 468 -47.69 -7.07 6.49
CA CYS A 468 -48.78 -6.23 6.00
C CYS A 468 -48.27 -4.99 5.25
N TYR A 469 -46.98 -4.63 5.38
CA TYR A 469 -46.39 -3.38 4.91
C TYR A 469 -46.77 -3.02 3.47
N GLN A 470 -46.44 -3.89 2.51
CA GLN A 470 -46.69 -3.62 1.09
C GLN A 470 -48.17 -3.45 0.78
N ARG A 471 -49.03 -4.29 1.37
CA ARG A 471 -50.49 -4.20 1.15
C ARG A 471 -51.05 -2.90 1.69
N CYS A 472 -50.56 -2.42 2.84
CA CYS A 472 -50.94 -1.12 3.38
C CYS A 472 -50.55 0.04 2.44
N LEU A 473 -49.36 -0.02 1.83
CA LEU A 473 -48.94 0.98 0.84
C LEU A 473 -49.81 0.94 -0.44
N ASP A 474 -50.17 -0.26 -0.90
CA ASP A 474 -50.97 -0.42 -2.12
C ASP A 474 -52.41 0.08 -1.94
N CYS A 475 -52.97 -0.08 -0.73
CA CYS A 475 -54.31 0.41 -0.39
C CYS A 475 -54.34 1.79 0.27
N SER A 476 -53.20 2.51 0.36
CA SER A 476 -53.07 3.76 1.13
C SER A 476 -54.00 4.90 0.70
N ASN A 477 -54.67 4.78 -0.45
CA ASN A 477 -55.63 5.76 -0.96
C ASN A 477 -57.10 5.29 -0.86
N ASN A 478 -57.36 4.13 -0.25
CA ASN A 478 -58.69 3.53 -0.15
C ASN A 478 -58.96 3.03 1.27
N PHE A 479 -59.73 3.80 2.03
CA PHE A 479 -60.06 3.49 3.43
C PHE A 479 -60.71 2.12 3.62
N ILE A 480 -61.60 1.68 2.73
CA ILE A 480 -62.29 0.38 2.88
C ILE A 480 -61.29 -0.76 2.79
N LEU A 481 -60.36 -0.69 1.83
CA LEU A 481 -59.30 -1.69 1.68
C LEU A 481 -58.31 -1.62 2.84
N SER A 482 -57.93 -0.42 3.29
CA SER A 482 -57.08 -0.24 4.47
C SER A 482 -57.71 -0.86 5.73
N LYS A 483 -59.01 -0.63 5.95
CA LYS A 483 -59.79 -1.22 7.05
C LYS A 483 -59.81 -2.74 6.97
N GLN A 484 -59.93 -3.32 5.77
CA GLN A 484 -59.86 -4.77 5.58
C GLN A 484 -58.49 -5.34 5.94
N VAL A 485 -57.39 -4.67 5.57
CA VAL A 485 -56.04 -5.11 5.96
C VAL A 485 -55.88 -5.09 7.48
N VAL A 486 -56.26 -4.00 8.14
CA VAL A 486 -56.15 -3.88 9.62
C VAL A 486 -57.05 -4.91 10.34
N SER A 487 -58.27 -5.12 9.87
CA SER A 487 -59.21 -6.04 10.53
C SER A 487 -58.92 -7.52 10.30
N GLN A 488 -58.42 -7.90 9.11
CA GLN A 488 -58.30 -9.31 8.71
C GLN A 488 -56.87 -9.84 8.73
N MET A 489 -55.86 -8.97 8.58
CA MET A 489 -54.46 -9.39 8.45
C MET A 489 -53.58 -9.04 9.65
N VAL A 490 -53.90 -7.96 10.36
CA VAL A 490 -53.11 -7.53 11.51
C VAL A 490 -53.47 -8.39 12.73
N PRO A 491 -52.47 -8.99 13.42
CA PRO A 491 -52.69 -9.77 14.65
C PRO A 491 -53.44 -8.99 15.72
N GLU A 492 -54.06 -9.70 16.66
CA GLU A 492 -54.98 -9.11 17.63
C GLU A 492 -54.36 -7.98 18.47
N VAL A 493 -53.23 -8.23 19.15
CA VAL A 493 -52.55 -7.23 20.00
C VAL A 493 -52.09 -6.02 19.17
N HIS A 494 -51.53 -6.29 17.98
CA HIS A 494 -51.12 -5.26 17.04
C HIS A 494 -52.30 -4.40 16.55
N ARG A 495 -53.43 -5.03 16.25
CA ARG A 495 -54.66 -4.37 15.79
C ARG A 495 -55.27 -3.51 16.90
N HIS A 496 -55.38 -4.04 18.12
CA HIS A 496 -55.86 -3.27 19.27
C HIS A 496 -54.95 -2.08 19.57
N THR A 497 -53.62 -2.26 19.51
CA THR A 497 -52.65 -1.17 19.67
C THR A 497 -52.82 -0.11 18.59
N PHE A 498 -52.97 -0.50 17.32
CA PHE A 498 -53.21 0.43 16.22
C PHE A 498 -54.48 1.25 16.43
N LEU A 499 -55.60 0.60 16.77
CA LEU A 499 -56.88 1.25 16.96
C LEU A 499 -56.89 2.16 18.18
N TYR A 500 -56.25 1.74 19.28
CA TYR A 500 -56.10 2.56 20.47
C TYR A 500 -55.33 3.84 20.18
N LEU A 501 -54.22 3.76 19.44
CA LEU A 501 -53.48 4.94 18.99
C LEU A 501 -54.31 5.82 18.07
N VAL A 502 -55.03 5.25 17.09
CA VAL A 502 -55.93 6.02 16.21
C VAL A 502 -57.00 6.77 17.02
N CYS A 503 -57.61 6.13 18.02
CA CYS A 503 -58.59 6.76 18.90
C CYS A 503 -57.98 7.92 19.69
N PHE A 504 -56.80 7.73 20.27
CA PHE A 504 -56.08 8.80 20.97
C PHE A 504 -55.71 9.97 20.04
N LEU A 505 -55.23 9.68 18.83
CA LEU A 505 -54.91 10.72 17.84
C LEU A 505 -56.16 11.48 17.37
N LYS A 506 -57.31 10.81 17.24
CA LYS A 506 -58.59 11.48 16.96
C LYS A 506 -59.03 12.38 18.12
N GLU A 507 -58.81 11.96 19.36
CA GLU A 507 -59.09 12.79 20.53
C GLU A 507 -58.25 14.08 20.51
N LEU A 508 -56.96 14.00 20.16
CA LEU A 508 -56.14 15.19 19.96
C LEU A 508 -56.71 16.14 18.89
N LEU A 509 -57.26 15.60 17.79
CA LEU A 509 -57.88 16.40 16.73
C LEU A 509 -59.20 17.06 17.17
N ALA A 510 -59.87 16.54 18.21
CA ALA A 510 -61.02 17.24 18.80
C ALA A 510 -60.60 18.55 19.51
N HIS A 511 -59.31 18.68 19.85
CA HIS A 511 -58.72 19.85 20.51
C HIS A 511 -57.82 20.71 19.60
N THR A 512 -57.95 20.58 18.27
CA THR A 512 -57.15 21.33 17.27
C THR A 512 -57.15 22.85 17.50
N ALA A 513 -58.22 23.42 18.05
CA ALA A 513 -58.29 24.86 18.32
C ALA A 513 -57.26 25.33 19.38
N GLU A 514 -56.83 24.44 20.27
CA GLU A 514 -55.91 24.73 21.37
C GLU A 514 -54.50 24.20 21.08
N ASN A 515 -54.39 22.92 20.70
CA ASN A 515 -53.09 22.26 20.47
C ASN A 515 -52.50 22.50 19.06
N LYS A 516 -53.29 23.09 18.14
CA LYS A 516 -52.92 23.39 16.75
C LYS A 516 -52.50 22.17 15.91
N LEU A 517 -52.81 20.95 16.35
CA LEU A 517 -52.55 19.72 15.60
C LEU A 517 -53.55 19.55 14.47
N ASP A 518 -53.08 19.08 13.31
CA ASP A 518 -53.94 18.64 12.23
C ASP A 518 -53.66 17.18 11.84
N ALA A 519 -54.62 16.57 11.15
CA ALA A 519 -54.55 15.15 10.80
C ALA A 519 -53.37 14.83 9.87
N LYS A 520 -52.91 15.78 9.06
CA LYS A 520 -51.80 15.59 8.13
C LYS A 520 -50.47 15.56 8.88
N LEU A 521 -50.29 16.46 9.84
CA LEU A 521 -49.13 16.49 10.74
C LEU A 521 -49.02 15.17 11.50
N LEU A 522 -50.10 14.76 12.18
CA LEU A 522 -50.11 13.51 12.96
C LEU A 522 -49.85 12.28 12.08
N ALA A 523 -50.46 12.22 10.89
CA ALA A 523 -50.21 11.16 9.94
C ALA A 523 -48.74 11.09 9.46
N ASN A 524 -48.10 12.24 9.24
CA ASN A 524 -46.69 12.30 8.86
C ASN A 524 -45.75 11.89 10.00
N VAL A 525 -46.09 12.20 11.25
CA VAL A 525 -45.31 11.80 12.43
C VAL A 525 -45.46 10.31 12.72
N PHE A 526 -46.69 9.80 12.73
CA PHE A 526 -46.97 8.42 13.14
C PHE A 526 -46.85 7.40 11.99
N GLY A 527 -47.06 7.79 10.74
CA GLY A 527 -46.94 6.91 9.58
C GLY A 527 -45.62 6.12 9.54
N PRO A 528 -44.46 6.79 9.60
CA PRO A 528 -43.16 6.14 9.56
C PRO A 528 -42.90 5.21 10.75
N VAL A 529 -43.43 5.47 11.95
CA VAL A 529 -43.20 4.61 13.13
C VAL A 529 -44.22 3.47 13.24
N LEU A 530 -45.45 3.63 12.72
CA LEU A 530 -46.48 2.58 12.74
C LEU A 530 -46.34 1.60 11.56
N LEU A 531 -45.83 2.07 10.42
CA LEU A 531 -45.70 1.32 9.18
C LEU A 531 -44.27 1.45 8.61
N ARG A 532 -43.34 0.63 9.14
CA ARG A 532 -41.92 0.62 8.78
C ARG A 532 -41.60 -0.43 7.69
N PRO A 533 -40.68 -0.15 6.75
CA PRO A 533 -40.14 -1.17 5.84
C PRO A 533 -39.18 -2.13 6.56
N LYS A 534 -39.09 -3.38 6.08
CA LYS A 534 -38.17 -4.38 6.64
C LYS A 534 -36.75 -4.18 6.08
N GLY A 535 -35.80 -3.87 6.96
CA GLY A 535 -34.38 -3.67 6.64
C GLY A 535 -34.09 -2.27 6.09
N GLN A 536 -33.51 -1.41 6.93
CA GLN A 536 -32.86 -0.19 6.46
C GLN A 536 -31.40 -0.54 6.12
N PRO A 537 -30.91 -0.31 4.88
CA PRO A 537 -29.48 -0.24 4.66
C PRO A 537 -28.94 0.97 5.43
N SER A 538 -27.82 0.79 6.15
CA SER A 538 -27.01 1.90 6.64
C SER A 538 -26.77 2.88 5.49
N ALA A 539 -26.97 4.17 5.77
CA ALA A 539 -26.93 5.28 4.83
C ALA A 539 -25.52 5.57 4.25
N GLU A 540 -24.89 4.58 3.63
CA GLU A 540 -23.54 4.71 3.05
C GLU A 540 -23.48 4.52 1.53
N LEU A 541 -24.60 4.31 0.82
CA LEU A 541 -24.62 4.28 -0.65
C LEU A 541 -25.65 5.24 -1.25
N GLY A 542 -25.15 6.43 -1.59
CA GLY A 542 -25.87 7.46 -2.34
C GLY A 542 -26.31 6.96 -3.71
N THR A 543 -27.59 6.61 -3.80
CA THR A 543 -28.25 6.24 -5.06
C THR A 543 -29.58 6.97 -5.16
N SER A 544 -29.64 7.98 -6.04
CA SER A 544 -30.77 8.91 -6.19
C SER A 544 -32.14 8.26 -6.48
N SER A 545 -32.15 7.03 -7.00
CA SER A 545 -33.38 6.26 -7.22
C SER A 545 -34.01 5.69 -5.95
N TRP A 546 -33.21 5.43 -4.91
CA TRP A 546 -33.70 4.88 -3.65
C TRP A 546 -34.35 5.97 -2.79
N ASP A 547 -33.79 7.18 -2.81
CA ASP A 547 -34.33 8.33 -2.08
C ASP A 547 -35.73 8.72 -2.58
N ALA A 548 -35.97 8.67 -3.90
CA ALA A 548 -37.29 8.97 -4.48
C ALA A 548 -38.36 7.91 -4.16
N ARG A 549 -37.99 6.63 -4.12
CA ARG A 549 -38.91 5.56 -3.71
C ARG A 549 -39.24 5.66 -2.23
N ARG A 550 -38.24 5.95 -1.40
CA ARG A 550 -38.40 6.14 0.04
C ARG A 550 -39.35 7.30 0.37
N ASP A 551 -39.18 8.46 -0.27
CA ASP A 551 -40.10 9.60 -0.12
C ASP A 551 -41.53 9.27 -0.58
N THR A 552 -41.67 8.44 -1.61
CA THR A 552 -43.00 7.96 -2.06
C THR A 552 -43.66 7.03 -1.04
N ASP A 553 -42.89 6.09 -0.48
CA ASP A 553 -43.40 5.12 0.49
C ASP A 553 -43.71 5.78 1.85
N GLU A 554 -42.89 6.73 2.31
CA GLU A 554 -43.15 7.52 3.52
C GLU A 554 -44.46 8.33 3.39
N ARG A 555 -44.72 8.94 2.22
CA ARG A 555 -46.00 9.62 1.93
C ARG A 555 -47.20 8.68 1.93
N LYS A 556 -47.03 7.47 1.39
CA LYS A 556 -48.09 6.45 1.39
C LYS A 556 -48.36 5.93 2.80
N SER A 557 -47.32 5.74 3.63
CA SER A 557 -47.48 5.41 5.04
C SER A 557 -48.27 6.49 5.79
N ALA A 558 -47.96 7.76 5.56
CA ALA A 558 -48.74 8.87 6.11
C ALA A 558 -50.18 8.86 5.60
N ALA A 559 -50.40 8.70 4.29
CA ALA A 559 -51.74 8.63 3.70
C ALA A 559 -52.59 7.48 4.31
N PHE A 560 -51.97 6.32 4.54
CA PHE A 560 -52.61 5.19 5.18
C PHE A 560 -53.14 5.57 6.58
N VAL A 561 -52.29 6.15 7.44
CA VAL A 561 -52.70 6.60 8.79
C VAL A 561 -53.74 7.71 8.71
N TYR A 562 -53.57 8.68 7.81
CA TYR A 562 -54.49 9.80 7.61
C TYR A 562 -55.94 9.35 7.37
N HIS A 563 -56.14 8.28 6.60
CA HIS A 563 -57.48 7.74 6.37
C HIS A 563 -58.15 7.25 7.64
N PHE A 564 -57.42 6.63 8.57
CA PHE A 564 -57.97 6.21 9.86
C PHE A 564 -58.28 7.39 10.78
N LEU A 565 -57.56 8.50 10.65
CA LEU A 565 -57.85 9.73 11.41
C LEU A 565 -59.11 10.45 10.90
N MET A 566 -59.35 10.42 9.59
CA MET A 566 -60.45 11.19 8.97
C MET A 566 -61.76 10.41 8.81
N ASN A 567 -61.75 9.08 8.91
CA ASN A 567 -62.92 8.23 8.69
C ASN A 567 -63.25 7.43 9.96
N ASP A 568 -64.52 7.15 10.19
CA ASP A 568 -64.94 6.33 11.33
C ASP A 568 -64.66 4.84 11.09
N TYR A 569 -63.94 4.24 12.04
CA TYR A 569 -63.59 2.82 11.99
C TYR A 569 -64.75 1.93 12.45
N THR A 570 -65.70 2.48 13.19
CA THR A 570 -66.93 1.80 13.62
C THR A 570 -67.87 1.59 12.42
N ASP A 571 -67.97 0.34 11.97
CA ASP A 571 -69.22 -0.21 11.42
C ASP A 571 -69.75 -1.24 12.43
#